data_AF-A0A7W6ILF3-F1
#
_entry.id   AF-A0A7W6ILF3-F1
#
_cell.length_a   1.000
_cell.length_b   1.000
_cell.length_c   1.000
_cell.angle_alpha   90.00
_cell.angle_beta   90.00
_cell.angle_gamma   90.00
#
_symmetry.space_group_name_H-M   'P 1'
#
loop_
_entity.id
_entity.type
_entity.pdbx_description
1 polymer ?
#
loop_
_entity_poly.entity_id
_entity_poly.type
_entity_poly.pdbx_seq_one_letter_code
_entity_poly.pdbx_strand_id
1 'polypeptide(L)' 'MLSCRELSETATDYLEGTLTLRQRVGVKMHLLMCKHCRAYVDQLAKTVALLRSAQTGQDSIEPDPRVIEVFRNAAGKP' A
#
# COMPACT_ATOMS: atom_id res chain seq x y z
N MET A 1 -8.18 -23.07 0.95
CA MET A 1 -6.94 -22.50 1.53
C MET A 1 -6.57 -21.31 0.69
N LEU A 2 -6.17 -20.19 1.29
CA LEU A 2 -5.65 -19.04 0.56
C LEU A 2 -4.39 -19.45 -0.21
N SER A 3 -4.29 -19.15 -1.50
CA SER A 3 -3.09 -19.39 -2.30
C SER A 3 -2.05 -18.28 -2.09
N CYS A 4 -0.78 -18.55 -2.45
CA CYS A 4 0.27 -17.53 -2.40
C CYS A 4 -0.06 -16.31 -3.28
N ARG A 5 -0.75 -16.52 -4.41
CA ARG A 5 -1.18 -15.45 -5.31
C ARG A 5 -2.24 -14.57 -4.65
N GLU A 6 -3.30 -15.17 -4.13
CA GLU A 6 -4.35 -14.43 -3.42
C GLU A 6 -3.80 -13.69 -2.19
N LEU A 7 -2.80 -14.27 -1.51
CA LEU A 7 -2.10 -13.57 -0.44
C LEU A 7 -1.35 -12.34 -0.96
N SER A 8 -0.61 -12.46 -2.06
CA SER A 8 0.12 -11.32 -2.63
C SER A 8 -0.81 -10.18 -3.06
N GLU A 9 -1.98 -10.53 -3.60
CA GLU A 9 -3.01 -9.56 -4.02
C GLU A 9 -3.67 -8.86 -2.81
N THR A 10 -3.75 -9.54 -1.66
CA THR A 10 -4.37 -9.00 -0.42
C THR A 10 -3.35 -8.50 0.62
N ALA A 11 -2.05 -8.52 0.30
CA ALA A 11 -1.00 -8.21 1.25
C ALA A 11 -0.98 -6.74 1.67
N THR A 12 -1.27 -5.83 0.74
CA THR A 12 -1.39 -4.39 1.04
C THR A 12 -2.55 -4.13 2.00
N ASP A 13 -3.74 -4.64 1.68
CA ASP A 13 -4.92 -4.53 2.56
C ASP A 13 -4.68 -5.14 3.95
N TYR A 14 -3.89 -6.22 4.01
CA TYR A 14 -3.49 -6.83 5.28
C TYR A 14 -2.61 -5.88 6.12
N LEU A 15 -1.65 -5.20 5.50
CA LEU A 15 -0.77 -4.24 6.16
C LEU A 15 -1.49 -2.94 6.55
N GLU A 16 -2.44 -2.49 5.74
CA GLU A 16 -3.26 -1.31 6.01
C GLU A 16 -4.43 -1.59 6.97
N GLY A 17 -4.71 -2.87 7.24
CA GLY A 17 -5.75 -3.28 8.19
C GLY A 17 -7.17 -3.20 7.64
N THR A 18 -7.35 -3.04 6.32
CA THR A 18 -8.64 -2.89 5.64
C THR A 18 -9.37 -4.22 5.42
N LEU A 19 -8.70 -5.35 5.61
CA LEU A 19 -9.31 -6.68 5.49
C LEU A 19 -10.41 -6.96 6.51
N THR A 20 -11.45 -7.68 6.08
CA THR A 20 -12.47 -8.26 6.97
C THR A 20 -11.85 -9.29 7.94
N LEU A 21 -12.51 -9.56 9.07
CA LEU A 21 -12.04 -10.53 10.06
C LEU A 21 -11.79 -11.92 9.44
N ARG A 22 -12.68 -12.38 8.56
CA ARG A 22 -12.55 -13.68 7.87
C ARG A 22 -11.32 -13.73 6.98
N GLN A 23 -11.06 -12.68 6.19
CA GLN A 23 -9.88 -12.58 5.33
C GLN A 23 -8.61 -12.54 6.16
N ARG A 24 -8.60 -11.77 7.25
CA ARG A 24 -7.45 -11.66 8.16
C ARG A 24 -7.07 -13.01 8.77
N VAL A 25 -8.06 -13.83 9.16
CA VAL A 25 -7.80 -15.20 9.64
C VAL A 25 -7.19 -16.06 8.53
N GLY A 26 -7.72 -15.99 7.30
CA GLY A 26 -7.17 -16.72 6.15
C GLY A 26 -5.71 -16.38 5.86
N VAL A 27 -5.37 -15.08 5.85
CA VAL A 27 -3.99 -14.60 5.69
C VAL A 27 -3.10 -15.09 6.83
N LYS A 28 -3.52 -14.93 8.09
CA LYS A 28 -2.75 -15.42 9.25
C LYS A 28 -2.45 -16.92 9.15
N MET A 29 -3.45 -17.73 8.83
CA MET A 29 -3.28 -19.17 8.64
C MET A 29 -2.28 -19.47 7.52
N HIS A 30 -2.34 -18.76 6.40
CA HIS A 30 -1.39 -18.95 5.31
C HIS A 30 0.05 -18.56 5.73
N LEU A 31 0.23 -17.43 6.43
CA LEU A 31 1.54 -16.99 6.90
C LEU A 31 2.16 -17.97 7.91
N LEU A 32 1.33 -18.68 8.69
CA LEU A 32 1.79 -19.75 9.58
C LEU A 32 2.40 -20.94 8.81
N MET A 33 1.82 -21.32 7.67
CA MET A 33 2.26 -22.49 6.88
C MET A 33 3.27 -22.17 5.77
N CYS A 34 3.34 -20.93 5.29
CA CYS A 34 4.16 -20.55 4.14
C CYS A 34 5.26 -19.55 4.51
N LYS A 35 6.50 -20.04 4.61
CA LYS A 35 7.69 -19.22 4.88
C LYS A 35 7.95 -18.13 3.83
N HIS A 36 7.64 -18.41 2.55
CA HIS A 36 7.88 -17.47 1.46
C HIS A 36 6.93 -16.27 1.52
N CYS A 37 5.65 -16.51 1.79
CA CYS A 37 4.69 -15.43 1.98
C CYS A 37 5.00 -14.62 3.24
N ARG A 38 5.55 -15.24 4.28
CA ARG A 38 6.03 -14.51 5.48
C ARG A 38 7.18 -13.55 5.15
N ALA A 39 8.19 -14.02 4.41
CA ALA A 39 9.28 -13.18 3.96
C ALA A 39 8.80 -12.05 3.04
N TYR A 40 7.86 -12.35 2.14
CA TYR A 40 7.26 -11.36 1.24
C TYR A 40 6.51 -10.26 2.01
N VAL A 41 5.64 -10.61 2.95
CA VAL A 41 4.90 -9.62 3.76
C VAL A 41 5.83 -8.78 4.63
N ASP A 42 6.89 -9.39 5.19
CA ASP A 42 7.90 -8.67 5.96
C ASP A 42 8.68 -7.66 5.09
N GLN A 43 9.08 -8.07 3.87
CA GLN A 43 9.70 -7.15 2.91
C GLN A 43 8.76 -6.00 2.54
N LEU A 44 7.49 -6.30 2.25
CA LEU A 44 6.51 -5.27 1.90
C LEU A 44 6.29 -4.28 3.06
N ALA A 45 6.18 -4.78 4.30
CA ALA A 45 6.05 -3.96 5.49
C ALA A 45 7.24 -3.02 5.68
N LYS A 46 8.47 -3.50 5.45
CA LYS A 46 9.68 -2.67 5.48
C LYS A 46 9.67 -1.59 4.42
N THR A 47 9.27 -1.91 3.18
CA THR A 47 9.12 -0.93 2.10
C THR A 47 8.13 0.17 2.48
N VAL A 48 6.96 -0.21 3.02
CA VAL A 48 5.95 0.76 3.48
C VAL A 48 6.49 1.64 4.62
N ALA A 49 7.19 1.04 5.59
CA ALA A 49 7.80 1.79 6.69
C ALA A 49 8.85 2.80 6.19
N LEU A 50 9.71 2.38 5.25
CA LEU A 50 10.71 3.26 4.62
C LEU A 50 10.03 4.42 3.89
N LEU A 51 9.02 4.15 3.05
CA LEU A 51 8.28 5.19 2.35
C LEU A 51 7.58 6.15 3.32
N ARG A 52 6.99 5.64 4.41
CA ARG A 52 6.36 6.49 5.44
C ARG A 52 7.39 7.39 6.12
N SER A 53 8.58 6.87 6.42
CA SER A 53 9.66 7.66 7.02
C SER A 53 10.22 8.72 6.07
N ALA A 54 10.28 8.44 4.77
CA ALA A 54 10.69 9.42 3.76
C ALA A 54 9.66 10.55 3.58
N GLN A 55 8.37 10.24 3.68
CA GLN A 55 7.28 11.22 3.57
C GLN A 55 7.25 12.21 4.73
N THR A 56 7.76 11.85 5.91
CA THR A 56 7.81 12.76 7.08
C THR A 56 8.61 14.05 6.82
N GLY A 57 9.40 14.12 5.74
CA GLY A 57 10.09 15.33 5.29
C GLY A 57 9.45 16.07 4.09
N GLN A 58 8.31 15.62 3.57
CA GLN A 58 7.71 16.12 2.31
C GLN A 58 6.33 16.78 2.47
N ASP A 59 5.73 16.75 3.67
CA ASP A 59 4.38 17.29 3.94
C ASP A 59 4.24 18.83 3.82
N SER A 60 5.32 19.56 3.51
CA SER A 60 5.27 21.02 3.31
C SER A 60 5.50 21.47 1.86
N ILE A 61 5.38 20.57 0.87
CA ILE A 61 5.40 21.00 -0.53
C ILE A 61 4.02 21.59 -0.87
N GLU A 62 3.84 22.88 -0.57
CA GLU A 62 2.70 23.64 -1.10
C GLU A 62 2.79 23.62 -2.63
N PRO A 63 1.75 23.12 -3.32
CA PRO A 63 1.75 23.07 -4.77
C PRO A 63 1.83 24.50 -5.34
N ASP A 64 2.79 24.76 -6.22
CA ASP A 64 2.95 26.05 -6.88
C ASP A 64 1.63 26.44 -7.58
N PRO A 65 1.03 27.60 -7.24
CA PRO A 65 -0.22 28.06 -7.84
C PRO A 65 -0.21 28.06 -9.38
N ARG A 66 0.96 28.28 -10.00
CA ARG A 66 1.13 28.26 -11.46
C ARG A 66 0.94 26.86 -12.04
N VAL A 67 1.42 25.84 -11.34
CA VAL A 67 1.26 24.44 -11.77
C VAL A 67 -0.22 24.05 -11.73
N ILE A 68 -0.94 24.44 -10.67
CA ILE A 68 -2.38 24.22 -10.54
C ILE A 68 -3.14 24.91 -11.68
N GLU A 69 -2.76 26.13 -12.04
CA GLU A 69 -3.40 26.89 -13.11
C GLU A 69 -3.19 26.25 -14.49
N VAL A 70 -2.00 25.71 -14.78
CA VAL A 70 -1.72 24.97 -16.02
C VAL A 70 -2.64 23.74 -16.15
N PHE A 71 -2.79 22.93 -15.09
CA PHE A 71 -3.67 21.76 -15.13
C PHE A 71 -5.16 22.13 -15.26
N ARG A 72 -5.60 23.20 -14.58
CA ARG A 72 -6.98 23.70 -14.69
C ARG A 72 -7.31 24.21 -16.09
N ASN A 73 -6.38 24.94 -16.70
CA ASN A 73 -6.55 25.48 -18.06
C ASN A 73 -6.43 24.40 -19.14
N ALA A 74 -5.66 23.33 -18.90
CA ALA A 74 -5.58 22.17 -19.78
C ALA A 74 -6.86 21.30 -19.74
N ALA A 75 -7.51 21.18 -18.57
CA ALA A 75 -8.77 20.45 -18.42
C ALA A 75 -10.01 21.22 -18.95
N GLY A 76 -9.86 22.51 -19.26
CA GLY A 76 -10.94 23.42 -19.62
C GLY A 76 -11.14 23.67 -21.11
N LYS A 77 -10.50 22.92 -22.02
CA LYS A 77 -10.67 23.13 -23.46
C LYS A 77 -11.37 21.93 -24.12
N PRO A 78 -12.59 22.09 -24.68
CA PRO A 78 -13.15 21.11 -25.61
C PRO A 78 -12.34 21.05 -26.91
#